data_AF-A0A2N5WG14-F1
#
_entry.id   AF-A0A2N5WG14-F1
#
_cell.length_a   1.000
_cell.length_b   1.000
_cell.length_c   1.000
_cell.angle_alpha   90.00
_cell.angle_beta   90.00
_cell.angle_gamma   90.00
#
_symmetry.space_group_name_H-M   'P 1'
#
loop_
_entity.id
_entity.type
_entity.pdbx_description
1 polymer ?
#
loop_
_entity_poly.entity_id
_entity_poly.type
_entity_poly.pdbx_seq_one_letter_code
_entity_poly.pdbx_strand_id
1 'polypeptide(L)'
;MYCQNSSLNINGKSLNYEIALDYFCRPTFSTSKELTAKQIYHLLLTEPVANSIDFKENILIGGDNASGKSTFLRTVAVNIVLAQSINIALANEFSMQHGNIFTLIKVQDSISRGESYFMAESRIVKSILDRLNNEQNCIFLDEIFRGTNAVERIGAAIGIMQWLNNHNCLYMISTHDLNLIELAKDWNETYHFTSSFINNKIIYDYKIKSGKPQTSNAVNILKTLSYPSEVVTVAQDTIKIVNSNF
;
A
#
# COMPACT_ATOMS: atom_id res chain seq x y z
N MET A 1 -0.94 -27.60 2.20
CA MET A 1 -1.32 -28.52 1.12
C MET A 1 -0.92 -27.82 -0.17
N TYR A 2 0.27 -28.09 -0.70
CA TYR A 2 0.77 -27.45 -1.92
C TYR A 2 -0.08 -27.93 -3.11
N CYS A 3 -0.64 -27.00 -3.88
CA CYS A 3 -1.41 -27.35 -5.06
C CYS A 3 -0.45 -27.89 -6.13
N GLN A 4 -0.41 -29.22 -6.30
CA GLN A 4 0.33 -29.86 -7.38
C GLN A 4 -0.30 -29.47 -8.72
N ASN A 5 0.52 -28.96 -9.64
CA ASN A 5 0.28 -28.84 -11.08
C ASN A 5 -1.15 -28.43 -11.48
N SER A 6 -1.51 -27.17 -11.27
CA SER A 6 -2.67 -26.59 -11.94
C SER A 6 -2.24 -25.99 -13.28
N SER A 7 -2.49 -26.71 -14.38
CA SER A 7 -2.32 -26.18 -15.73
C SER A 7 -3.32 -25.06 -15.97
N LEU A 8 -2.84 -23.84 -16.20
CA LEU A 8 -3.67 -22.67 -16.34
C LEU A 8 -3.98 -22.44 -17.83
N ASN A 9 -5.14 -22.94 -18.27
CA ASN A 9 -5.58 -22.83 -19.66
C ASN A 9 -6.31 -21.51 -19.90
N ILE A 10 -5.72 -20.62 -20.71
CA ILE A 10 -6.34 -19.36 -21.14
C ILE A 10 -6.58 -19.47 -22.65
N ASN A 11 -7.84 -19.45 -23.08
CA ASN A 11 -8.26 -19.44 -24.49
C ASN A 11 -7.59 -20.50 -25.39
N GLY A 12 -7.46 -21.74 -24.91
CA GLY A 12 -6.93 -22.85 -25.70
C GLY A 12 -5.43 -22.81 -26.01
N LYS A 13 -4.68 -21.86 -25.43
CA LYS A 13 -3.22 -21.85 -25.44
C LYS A 13 -2.71 -22.22 -24.05
N SER A 14 -1.98 -23.33 -23.94
CA SER A 14 -1.23 -23.66 -22.73
C SER A 14 -0.09 -22.65 -22.57
N LEU A 15 -0.21 -21.76 -21.59
CA LEU A 15 0.91 -20.93 -21.19
C LEU A 15 1.85 -21.82 -20.35
N ASN A 16 2.90 -22.36 -20.97
CA ASN A 16 3.96 -23.10 -20.28
C ASN A 16 4.92 -22.12 -19.61
N TYR A 17 4.47 -21.49 -18.52
CA TYR A 17 5.36 -20.94 -17.51
C TYR A 17 5.09 -21.72 -16.23
N GLU A 18 6.10 -22.41 -15.69
CA GLU A 18 6.05 -23.05 -14.36
C GLU A 18 6.06 -21.98 -13.27
N ILE A 19 5.06 -21.12 -13.27
CA ILE A 19 4.76 -20.28 -12.12
C ILE A 19 3.95 -21.17 -11.19
N ALA A 20 4.62 -21.72 -10.18
CA ALA A 20 3.93 -22.41 -9.09
C ALA A 20 3.11 -21.37 -8.32
N LEU A 21 1.81 -21.29 -8.63
CA LEU A 21 0.86 -20.49 -7.87
C LEU A 21 0.55 -21.23 -6.57
N ASP A 22 0.66 -20.56 -5.42
CA ASP A 22 0.28 -21.14 -4.14
C ASP A 22 -1.21 -21.54 -4.15
N TYR A 23 -2.06 -20.62 -4.59
CA TYR A 23 -3.51 -20.79 -4.82
C TYR A 23 -4.07 -19.63 -5.64
N PHE A 24 -5.22 -19.82 -6.29
CA PHE A 24 -5.92 -18.75 -7.00
C PHE A 24 -7.43 -19.01 -7.01
N CYS A 25 -8.21 -17.98 -7.31
CA CYS A 25 -9.65 -18.06 -7.49
C CYS A 25 -10.09 -17.36 -8.79
N ARG A 26 -11.32 -17.66 -9.22
CA ARG A 26 -12.01 -16.85 -10.23
C ARG A 26 -12.67 -15.68 -9.51
N PRO A 27 -12.43 -14.43 -9.94
CA PRO A 27 -13.02 -13.26 -9.31
C PRO A 27 -14.54 -13.24 -9.53
N THR A 28 -15.28 -12.78 -8.52
CA THR A 28 -16.70 -12.44 -8.67
C THR A 28 -16.80 -10.96 -9.05
N PHE A 29 -17.45 -10.67 -10.18
CA PHE A 29 -17.71 -9.28 -10.57
C PHE A 29 -19.07 -8.82 -10.07
N SER A 30 -19.09 -7.80 -9.22
CA SER A 30 -20.31 -7.20 -8.68
C SER A 30 -20.58 -5.82 -9.27
N THR A 31 -21.78 -5.28 -9.01
CA THR A 31 -22.14 -3.89 -9.34
C THR A 31 -21.95 -2.94 -8.17
N SER A 32 -21.58 -3.45 -7.00
CA SER A 32 -21.34 -2.69 -5.78
C SER A 32 -19.97 -2.02 -5.82
N LYS A 33 -19.88 -0.79 -5.30
CA LYS A 33 -18.63 -0.04 -5.10
C LYS A 33 -17.82 -0.66 -3.95
N GLU A 34 -17.32 -1.86 -4.15
CA GLU A 34 -16.53 -2.57 -3.15
C GLU A 34 -15.53 -3.51 -3.83
N LEU A 35 -14.40 -3.71 -3.16
CA LEU A 35 -13.45 -4.75 -3.47
C LEU A 35 -13.19 -5.56 -2.20
N THR A 36 -13.40 -6.87 -2.26
CA THR A 36 -13.08 -7.76 -1.14
C THR A 36 -12.07 -8.80 -1.59
N ALA A 37 -11.09 -9.08 -0.74
CA ALA A 37 -10.11 -10.12 -1.01
C ALA A 37 -9.76 -10.89 0.27
N LYS A 38 -9.77 -12.22 0.20
CA LYS A 38 -9.37 -13.10 1.29
C LYS A 38 -8.07 -13.80 0.95
N GLN A 39 -7.10 -13.70 1.84
CA GLN A 39 -5.76 -14.31 1.66
C GLN A 39 -5.14 -13.91 0.30
N ILE A 40 -5.20 -12.64 -0.07
CA ILE A 40 -4.55 -12.12 -1.27
C ILE A 40 -3.03 -12.11 -1.10
N TYR A 41 -2.31 -12.46 -2.17
CA TYR A 41 -0.86 -12.43 -2.20
C TYR A 41 -0.29 -11.91 -3.53
N HIS A 42 1.00 -11.59 -3.52
CA HIS A 42 1.71 -11.05 -4.68
C HIS A 42 2.50 -12.15 -5.38
N LEU A 43 2.31 -12.26 -6.70
CA LEU A 43 2.90 -13.30 -7.54
C LEU A 43 4.44 -13.41 -7.44
N LEU A 44 5.11 -12.25 -7.38
CA LEU A 44 6.57 -12.17 -7.44
C LEU A 44 7.27 -12.36 -6.08
N LEU A 45 6.53 -12.66 -5.00
CA LEU A 45 7.14 -12.97 -3.71
C LEU A 45 7.42 -14.48 -3.62
N THR A 46 8.62 -14.85 -3.19
CA THR A 46 9.01 -16.25 -3.00
C THR A 46 8.29 -16.91 -1.83
N GLU A 47 8.10 -16.16 -0.74
CA GLU A 47 7.38 -16.60 0.46
C GLU A 47 6.35 -15.53 0.84
N PRO A 48 5.20 -15.47 0.14
CA PRO A 48 4.23 -14.41 0.37
C PRO A 48 3.53 -14.56 1.72
N VAL A 49 3.44 -13.47 2.47
CA VAL A 49 2.49 -13.37 3.58
C VAL A 49 1.15 -12.88 3.03
N ALA A 50 0.19 -13.80 2.93
CA ALA A 50 -1.16 -13.49 2.47
C ALA A 50 -1.91 -12.59 3.46
N ASN A 51 -2.70 -11.65 2.94
CA ASN A 51 -3.49 -10.70 3.73
C ASN A 51 -4.97 -10.72 3.30
N SER A 52 -5.86 -10.17 4.10
CA SER A 52 -7.27 -10.02 3.70
C SER A 52 -7.68 -8.57 3.83
N ILE A 53 -8.54 -8.10 2.94
CA ILE A 53 -9.00 -6.71 2.95
C ILE A 53 -10.45 -6.60 2.47
N ASP A 54 -11.16 -5.68 3.13
CA ASP A 54 -12.49 -5.25 2.75
C ASP A 54 -12.40 -3.77 2.35
N PHE A 55 -12.24 -3.52 1.05
CA PHE A 55 -12.05 -2.20 0.47
C PHE A 55 -13.39 -1.66 -0.02
N LYS A 56 -14.23 -1.29 0.96
CA LYS A 56 -15.54 -0.64 0.78
C LYS A 56 -15.48 0.87 1.00
N GLU A 57 -14.57 1.29 1.86
CA GLU A 57 -14.31 2.68 2.21
C GLU A 57 -12.89 3.06 1.82
N ASN A 58 -12.60 4.36 1.83
CA ASN A 58 -11.24 4.83 1.59
C ASN A 58 -10.31 4.43 2.75
N ILE A 59 -9.06 4.08 2.41
CA ILE A 59 -8.11 3.47 3.34
C ILE A 59 -6.82 4.29 3.45
N LEU A 60 -6.41 4.52 4.69
CA LEU A 60 -5.05 4.94 5.02
C LEU A 60 -4.26 3.80 5.66
N ILE A 61 -3.04 3.58 5.17
CA ILE A 61 -2.14 2.54 5.68
C ILE A 61 -0.92 3.18 6.32
N GLY A 62 -0.87 3.12 7.65
CA GLY A 62 0.27 3.52 8.46
C GLY A 62 1.32 2.42 8.63
N GLY A 63 2.46 2.78 9.23
CA GLY A 63 3.48 1.82 9.66
C GLY A 63 4.90 2.20 9.24
N ASP A 64 5.87 1.46 9.76
CA ASP A 64 7.30 1.70 9.50
C ASP A 64 7.66 1.51 8.03
N ASN A 65 8.80 2.08 7.62
CA ASN A 65 9.42 1.70 6.35
C ASN A 65 9.79 0.21 6.36
N ALA A 66 9.77 -0.41 5.17
CA ALA A 66 10.00 -1.84 4.95
C ALA A 66 8.97 -2.81 5.60
N SER A 67 7.90 -2.31 6.24
CA SER A 67 6.89 -3.13 6.91
C SER A 67 5.90 -3.85 5.99
N GLY A 68 5.93 -3.57 4.68
CA GLY A 68 5.09 -4.23 3.68
C GLY A 68 4.00 -3.37 3.04
N LYS A 69 3.84 -2.09 3.44
CA LYS A 69 2.82 -1.17 2.90
C LYS A 69 2.78 -1.12 1.36
N SER A 70 3.89 -0.74 0.72
CA SER A 70 3.99 -0.63 -0.74
C SER A 70 3.76 -1.97 -1.45
N THR A 71 4.24 -3.06 -0.83
CA THR A 71 4.02 -4.42 -1.35
C THR A 71 2.53 -4.76 -1.32
N PHE A 72 1.83 -4.43 -0.23
CA PHE A 72 0.40 -4.67 -0.11
C PHE A 72 -0.43 -3.85 -1.11
N LEU A 73 -0.12 -2.56 -1.32
CA LEU A 73 -0.75 -1.76 -2.38
C LEU A 73 -0.56 -2.42 -3.76
N ARG A 74 0.66 -2.87 -4.08
CA ARG A 74 0.95 -3.59 -5.33
C ARG A 74 0.19 -4.92 -5.41
N THR A 75 0.08 -5.65 -4.31
CA THR A 75 -0.66 -6.92 -4.23
C THR A 75 -2.10 -6.72 -4.68
N VAL A 76 -2.81 -5.76 -4.09
CA VAL A 76 -4.20 -5.47 -4.45
C VAL A 76 -4.29 -4.99 -5.90
N ALA A 77 -3.44 -4.04 -6.29
CA ALA A 77 -3.43 -3.46 -7.63
C ALA A 77 -3.19 -4.50 -8.74
N VAL A 78 -2.19 -5.38 -8.58
CA VAL A 78 -1.87 -6.43 -9.55
C VAL A 78 -3.02 -7.43 -9.64
N ASN A 79 -3.64 -7.80 -8.52
CA ASN A 79 -4.78 -8.72 -8.52
C ASN A 79 -6.01 -8.14 -9.23
N ILE A 80 -6.26 -6.83 -9.13
CA ILE A 80 -7.28 -6.15 -9.94
C ILE A 80 -6.97 -6.32 -11.45
N VAL A 81 -5.72 -6.10 -11.85
CA VAL A 81 -5.32 -6.24 -13.26
C VAL A 81 -5.49 -7.69 -13.74
N LEU A 82 -5.04 -8.67 -12.95
CA LEU A 82 -5.19 -10.09 -13.29
C LEU A 82 -6.67 -10.50 -13.37
N ALA A 83 -7.49 -10.02 -12.42
CA ALA A 83 -8.92 -10.31 -12.38
C ALA A 83 -9.60 -9.82 -13.66
N GLN A 84 -9.38 -8.56 -14.02
CA GLN A 84 -10.02 -7.95 -15.19
C GLN A 84 -9.47 -8.43 -16.54
N SER A 85 -8.19 -8.82 -16.59
CA SER A 85 -7.52 -9.17 -17.87
C SER A 85 -7.65 -10.65 -18.23
N ILE A 86 -7.52 -11.54 -17.24
CA ILE A 86 -7.46 -12.99 -17.47
C ILE A 86 -8.41 -13.78 -16.57
N ASN A 87 -9.31 -13.10 -15.86
CA ASN A 87 -10.32 -13.69 -14.98
C ASN A 87 -9.71 -14.54 -13.85
N ILE A 88 -8.63 -14.07 -13.21
CA ILE A 88 -7.91 -14.77 -12.13
C ILE A 88 -7.50 -13.78 -11.04
N ALA A 89 -7.65 -14.18 -9.78
CA ALA A 89 -7.03 -13.50 -8.65
C ALA A 89 -6.21 -14.49 -7.81
N LEU A 90 -5.04 -14.05 -7.36
CA LEU A 90 -4.14 -14.74 -6.44
C LEU A 90 -4.62 -14.52 -4.99
N ALA A 91 -5.75 -15.14 -4.68
CA ALA A 91 -6.46 -15.06 -3.42
C ALA A 91 -7.31 -16.32 -3.21
N ASN A 92 -7.78 -16.55 -1.99
CA ASN A 92 -8.81 -17.57 -1.74
C ASN A 92 -10.17 -17.11 -2.29
N GLU A 93 -10.49 -15.83 -2.08
CA GLU A 93 -11.72 -15.20 -2.55
C GLU A 93 -11.37 -13.79 -3.02
N PHE A 94 -12.00 -13.36 -4.11
CA PHE A 94 -11.81 -12.02 -4.67
C PHE A 94 -13.11 -11.55 -5.32
N SER A 95 -13.61 -10.39 -4.94
CA SER A 95 -14.78 -9.75 -5.54
C SER A 95 -14.47 -8.29 -5.83
N MET A 96 -14.89 -7.80 -6.99
CA MET A 96 -14.76 -6.37 -7.34
C MET A 96 -15.79 -5.95 -8.37
N GLN A 97 -16.05 -4.66 -8.49
CA GLN A 97 -16.69 -4.09 -9.68
C GLN A 97 -15.65 -3.79 -10.77
N HIS A 98 -15.99 -4.02 -12.04
CA HIS A 98 -15.15 -3.58 -13.16
C HIS A 98 -14.89 -2.07 -13.12
N GLY A 99 -13.66 -1.68 -13.47
CA GLY A 99 -13.30 -0.28 -13.42
C GLY A 99 -11.83 0.01 -13.67
N ASN A 100 -11.50 1.29 -13.52
CA ASN A 100 -10.17 1.81 -13.74
C ASN A 100 -9.28 1.57 -12.53
N ILE A 101 -7.99 1.38 -12.79
CA ILE A 101 -6.95 1.32 -11.78
C ILE A 101 -5.90 2.40 -12.03
N PHE A 102 -5.58 3.15 -10.97
CA PHE A 102 -4.55 4.17 -10.97
C PHE A 102 -3.56 3.91 -9.86
N THR A 103 -2.27 4.02 -10.15
CA THR A 103 -1.22 3.78 -9.16
C THR A 103 -0.15 4.86 -9.23
N LEU A 104 0.27 5.36 -8.07
CA LEU A 104 1.51 6.11 -7.88
C LEU A 104 2.31 5.37 -6.81
N ILE A 105 3.00 4.30 -7.21
CA ILE A 105 3.78 3.46 -6.31
C ILE A 105 5.24 3.46 -6.77
N LYS A 106 6.06 4.31 -6.13
CA LYS A 106 7.48 4.51 -6.43
C LYS A 106 7.72 5.10 -7.84
N VAL A 107 8.00 6.40 -7.91
CA VAL A 107 8.55 7.02 -9.11
C VAL A 107 10.04 6.65 -9.15
N GLN A 108 10.47 5.86 -10.14
CA GLN A 108 11.90 5.64 -10.35
C GLN A 108 12.54 6.93 -10.86
N ASP A 109 13.78 7.15 -10.43
CA ASP A 109 14.58 8.33 -10.77
C ASP A 109 14.54 8.63 -12.28
N SER A 110 14.28 9.89 -12.58
CA SER A 110 14.54 10.49 -13.87
C SER A 110 15.48 11.67 -13.64
N ILE A 111 16.74 11.39 -13.30
CA ILE A 111 17.83 12.40 -13.24
C ILE A 111 17.83 13.26 -14.51
N SER A 112 17.41 12.67 -15.63
CA SER A 112 17.33 13.27 -16.96
C SER A 112 16.33 14.42 -17.14
N ARG A 113 15.38 14.67 -16.21
CA ARG A 113 14.34 15.71 -16.40
C ARG A 113 14.57 17.02 -15.65
N GLY A 114 15.50 17.09 -14.70
CA GLY A 114 15.78 18.32 -13.95
C GLY A 114 14.61 18.86 -13.09
N GLU A 115 13.56 18.06 -12.90
CA GLU A 115 12.36 18.46 -12.13
C GLU A 115 12.46 17.96 -10.69
N SER A 116 11.88 18.72 -9.75
CA SER A 116 11.77 18.25 -8.36
C SER A 116 10.84 17.05 -8.26
N TYR A 117 11.14 16.15 -7.32
CA TYR A 117 10.30 14.98 -7.01
C TYR A 117 8.83 15.36 -6.80
N PHE A 118 8.60 16.45 -6.09
CA PHE A 118 7.25 16.96 -5.82
C PHE A 118 6.50 17.34 -7.09
N MET A 119 7.14 18.00 -8.06
CA MET A 119 6.50 18.35 -9.33
C MET A 119 6.17 17.13 -10.18
N ALA A 120 7.08 16.16 -10.26
CA ALA A 120 6.84 14.92 -10.99
C ALA A 120 5.66 14.14 -10.40
N GLU A 121 5.63 13.94 -9.07
CA GLU A 121 4.51 13.30 -8.37
C GLU A 121 3.21 14.09 -8.57
N SER A 122 3.25 15.43 -8.45
CA SER A 122 2.08 16.30 -8.64
C SER A 122 1.45 16.15 -10.02
N ARG A 123 2.26 16.05 -11.09
CA ARG A 123 1.71 15.84 -12.44
C ARG A 123 1.09 14.48 -12.62
N ILE A 124 1.65 13.43 -12.02
CA ILE A 124 1.05 12.09 -12.08
C ILE A 124 -0.28 12.10 -11.35
N VAL A 125 -0.33 12.67 -10.13
CA VAL A 125 -1.59 12.81 -9.39
C VAL A 125 -2.60 13.60 -10.21
N LYS A 126 -2.23 14.77 -10.75
CA LYS A 126 -3.11 15.56 -11.62
C LYS A 126 -3.65 14.74 -12.80
N SER A 127 -2.79 13.97 -13.46
CA SER A 127 -3.21 13.09 -14.56
C SER A 127 -4.15 11.96 -14.11
N ILE A 128 -4.05 11.48 -12.87
CA ILE A 128 -5.00 10.52 -12.30
C ILE A 128 -6.35 11.21 -12.12
N LEU A 129 -6.37 12.38 -11.48
CA LEU A 129 -7.60 13.15 -11.24
C LEU A 129 -8.33 13.49 -12.54
N ASP A 130 -7.59 13.89 -13.58
CA ASP A 130 -8.14 14.25 -14.90
C ASP A 130 -8.75 13.07 -15.67
N ARG A 131 -8.40 11.84 -15.29
CA ARG A 131 -8.92 10.61 -15.93
C ARG A 131 -10.07 9.99 -15.17
N LEU A 132 -10.42 10.51 -13.99
CA LEU A 132 -11.58 10.01 -13.28
C LEU A 132 -12.84 10.25 -14.10
N ASN A 133 -13.65 9.20 -14.20
CA ASN A 133 -14.92 9.21 -14.91
C ASN A 133 -16.00 8.62 -13.99
N ASN A 134 -17.20 8.40 -14.54
CA ASN A 134 -18.32 7.86 -13.78
C ASN A 134 -18.20 6.34 -13.49
N GLU A 135 -17.23 5.65 -14.07
CA GLU A 135 -16.95 4.24 -13.75
C GLU A 135 -16.34 4.14 -12.36
N GLN A 136 -16.24 2.90 -11.84
CA GLN A 136 -15.53 2.67 -10.59
C GLN A 136 -14.03 2.90 -10.79
N ASN A 137 -13.39 3.66 -9.90
CA ASN A 137 -11.95 3.95 -9.96
C ASN A 137 -11.25 3.47 -8.68
N CYS A 138 -10.26 2.60 -8.79
CA CYS A 138 -9.40 2.18 -7.66
C CYS A 138 -8.05 2.90 -7.74
N ILE A 139 -7.70 3.66 -6.70
CA ILE A 139 -6.50 4.50 -6.67
C ILE A 139 -5.56 4.03 -5.57
N PHE A 140 -4.29 3.76 -5.90
CA PHE A 140 -3.26 3.32 -4.96
C PHE A 140 -2.09 4.30 -4.94
N LEU A 141 -1.86 4.98 -3.82
CA LEU A 141 -0.82 5.99 -3.70
C LEU A 141 0.16 5.66 -2.57
N ASP A 142 1.46 5.65 -2.86
CA ASP A 142 2.50 5.24 -1.90
C ASP A 142 3.42 6.39 -1.49
N GLU A 143 3.18 6.90 -0.28
CA GLU A 143 3.81 8.07 0.33
C GLU A 143 3.92 9.25 -0.66
N ILE A 144 2.78 9.86 -0.95
CA ILE A 144 2.71 11.00 -1.87
C ILE A 144 3.40 12.24 -1.32
N PHE A 145 3.97 13.03 -2.23
CA PHE A 145 4.60 14.33 -1.97
C PHE A 145 5.77 14.28 -1.00
N ARG A 146 6.59 13.22 -1.08
CA ARG A 146 7.84 13.10 -0.30
C ARG A 146 8.83 14.24 -0.55
N GLY A 147 8.74 14.89 -1.71
CA GLY A 147 9.67 15.94 -2.14
C GLY A 147 9.44 17.34 -1.53
N THR A 148 8.52 17.52 -0.58
CA THR A 148 8.29 18.79 0.12
C THR A 148 8.26 18.65 1.65
N ASN A 149 8.16 19.76 2.38
CA ASN A 149 8.08 19.77 3.83
C ASN A 149 6.79 19.10 4.35
N ALA A 150 6.81 18.66 5.61
CA ALA A 150 5.75 17.82 6.17
C ALA A 150 4.38 18.52 6.17
N VAL A 151 4.32 19.81 6.51
CA VAL A 151 3.06 20.56 6.59
C VAL A 151 2.41 20.70 5.21
N GLU A 152 3.20 21.09 4.19
CA GLU A 152 2.72 21.19 2.81
C GLU A 152 2.29 19.84 2.25
N ARG A 153 3.06 18.78 2.54
CA ARG A 153 2.70 17.41 2.15
C ARG A 153 1.35 16.99 2.73
N ILE A 154 1.14 17.20 4.02
CA ILE A 154 -0.14 16.88 4.70
C ILE A 154 -1.28 17.68 4.07
N GLY A 155 -1.10 18.99 3.90
CA GLY A 155 -2.12 19.86 3.31
C GLY A 155 -2.51 19.44 1.89
N ALA A 156 -1.52 19.15 1.04
CA ALA A 156 -1.76 18.68 -0.32
C ALA A 156 -2.48 17.31 -0.35
N ALA A 157 -2.04 16.37 0.49
CA ALA A 157 -2.67 15.05 0.60
C ALA A 157 -4.13 15.16 1.05
N ILE A 158 -4.42 15.94 2.08
CA ILE A 158 -5.78 16.18 2.58
C ILE A 158 -6.67 16.80 1.50
N GLY A 159 -6.18 17.82 0.79
CA GLY A 159 -6.94 18.46 -0.29
C GLY A 159 -7.33 17.48 -1.40
N ILE A 160 -6.40 16.59 -1.79
CA ILE A 160 -6.68 15.54 -2.78
C ILE A 160 -7.68 14.51 -2.25
N MET A 161 -7.51 14.03 -1.01
CA MET A 161 -8.43 13.07 -0.41
C MET A 161 -9.86 13.62 -0.30
N GLN A 162 -10.01 14.88 0.13
CA GLN A 162 -11.32 15.54 0.19
C GLN A 162 -11.96 15.68 -1.19
N TRP A 163 -11.17 16.02 -2.20
CA TRP A 163 -11.67 16.07 -3.58
C TRP A 163 -12.11 14.67 -4.05
N LEU A 164 -11.29 13.63 -3.82
CA LEU A 164 -11.61 12.24 -4.17
C LEU A 164 -12.86 11.70 -3.46
N ASN A 165 -13.14 12.11 -2.23
CA ASN A 165 -14.36 11.72 -1.50
C ASN A 165 -15.65 12.10 -2.24
N ASN A 166 -15.60 13.12 -3.11
CA ASN A 166 -16.73 13.58 -3.90
C ASN A 166 -16.81 12.91 -5.29
N HIS A 167 -15.98 11.90 -5.56
CA HIS A 167 -15.90 11.23 -6.87
C HIS A 167 -16.16 9.72 -6.74
N ASN A 168 -16.46 9.08 -7.88
CA ASN A 168 -16.70 7.64 -7.92
C ASN A 168 -15.40 6.83 -7.86
N CYS A 169 -14.71 6.89 -6.71
CA CYS A 169 -13.48 6.15 -6.50
C CYS A 169 -13.38 5.54 -5.11
N LEU A 170 -12.50 4.55 -4.99
CA LEU A 170 -11.92 4.06 -3.75
C LEU A 170 -10.42 4.33 -3.79
N TYR A 171 -9.86 4.92 -2.74
CA TYR A 171 -8.41 5.11 -2.63
C TYR A 171 -7.79 4.38 -1.44
N MET A 172 -6.58 3.90 -1.65
CA MET A 172 -5.72 3.32 -0.63
C MET A 172 -4.38 4.05 -0.66
N ILE A 173 -4.08 4.76 0.43
CA ILE A 173 -2.87 5.59 0.54
C ILE A 173 -2.01 5.06 1.68
N SER A 174 -0.76 4.69 1.38
CA SER A 174 0.23 4.42 2.41
C SER A 174 0.99 5.67 2.81
N THR A 175 1.24 5.81 4.11
CA THR A 175 2.00 6.92 4.69
C THR A 175 2.74 6.47 5.95
N HIS A 176 3.86 7.11 6.25
CA HIS A 176 4.51 7.04 7.56
C HIS A 176 4.17 8.26 8.43
N ASP A 177 3.38 9.21 7.90
CA ASP A 177 3.02 10.45 8.57
C ASP A 177 1.78 10.24 9.46
N LEU A 178 2.00 10.16 10.78
CA LEU A 178 0.94 9.94 11.76
C LEU A 178 -0.04 11.12 11.83
N ASN A 179 0.42 12.34 11.55
CA ASN A 179 -0.45 13.52 11.56
C ASN A 179 -1.45 13.46 10.41
N LEU A 180 -1.02 12.99 9.22
CA LEU A 180 -1.93 12.76 8.10
C LEU A 180 -3.02 11.73 8.46
N ILE A 181 -2.64 10.62 9.09
CA ILE A 181 -3.58 9.58 9.54
C ILE A 181 -4.57 10.17 10.54
N GLU A 182 -4.07 10.88 11.56
CA GLU A 182 -4.92 11.45 12.61
C GLU A 182 -5.89 12.51 12.06
N LEU A 183 -5.45 13.37 11.14
CA LEU A 183 -6.27 14.41 10.53
C LEU A 183 -7.35 13.86 9.60
N ALA A 184 -7.16 12.67 9.03
CA ALA A 184 -8.06 12.09 8.03
C ALA A 184 -8.86 10.88 8.53
N LYS A 185 -8.71 10.51 9.81
CA LYS A 185 -9.33 9.32 10.43
C LYS A 185 -10.86 9.32 10.38
N ASP A 186 -11.50 10.48 10.37
CA ASP A 186 -12.96 10.60 10.50
C ASP A 186 -13.70 10.21 9.19
N TRP A 187 -12.98 10.11 8.07
CA TRP A 187 -13.53 9.72 6.77
C TRP A 187 -12.69 8.65 6.05
N ASN A 188 -11.78 7.98 6.78
CA ASN A 188 -10.98 6.89 6.25
C ASN A 188 -10.90 5.76 7.26
N GLU A 189 -11.00 4.54 6.75
CA GLU A 189 -10.58 3.37 7.49
C GLU A 189 -9.06 3.38 7.64
N THR A 190 -8.58 3.16 8.87
CA THR A 190 -7.15 3.15 9.16
C THR A 190 -6.67 1.72 9.36
N TYR A 191 -5.63 1.37 8.62
CA TYR A 191 -4.89 0.13 8.78
C TYR A 191 -3.41 0.43 9.00
N HIS A 192 -2.67 -0.57 9.47
CA HIS A 192 -1.24 -0.44 9.61
C HIS A 192 -0.51 -1.76 9.43
N PHE A 193 0.77 -1.64 9.11
CA PHE A 193 1.77 -2.68 9.29
C PHE A 193 2.68 -2.30 10.46
N THR A 194 3.18 -3.29 11.18
CA THR A 194 4.04 -3.06 12.34
C THR A 194 5.27 -3.96 12.29
N SER A 195 6.23 -3.66 13.14
CA SER A 195 7.38 -4.50 13.38
C SER A 195 7.59 -4.69 14.88
N SER A 196 8.16 -5.84 15.25
CA SER A 196 8.49 -6.18 16.62
C SER A 196 10.00 -6.26 16.78
N PHE A 197 10.51 -5.78 17.91
CA PHE A 197 11.93 -5.90 18.24
C PHE A 197 12.12 -7.09 19.19
N ILE A 198 12.73 -8.16 18.69
CA ILE A 198 12.94 -9.42 19.43
C ILE A 198 14.40 -9.84 19.23
N ASN A 199 15.11 -10.16 20.32
CA ASN A 199 16.50 -10.64 20.29
C ASN A 199 17.44 -9.77 19.45
N ASN A 200 17.40 -8.45 19.66
CA ASN A 200 18.18 -7.45 18.92
C ASN A 200 17.93 -7.43 17.40
N LYS A 201 16.79 -7.93 16.94
CA LYS A 201 16.40 -7.90 15.53
C LYS A 201 15.00 -7.33 15.38
N ILE A 202 14.80 -6.60 14.29
CA ILE A 202 13.47 -6.18 13.85
C ILE A 202 12.86 -7.31 13.04
N ILE A 203 11.65 -7.70 13.42
CA ILE A 203 10.85 -8.73 12.77
C ILE A 203 9.59 -8.07 12.24
N TYR A 204 9.36 -8.22 10.94
CA TYR A 204 8.15 -7.79 10.27
C TYR A 204 7.26 -9.02 10.05
N ASP A 205 6.03 -8.98 10.55
CA ASP A 205 5.06 -10.06 10.32
C ASP A 205 4.36 -9.95 8.97
N TYR A 206 4.50 -8.78 8.30
CA TYR A 206 3.87 -8.44 7.03
C TYR A 206 2.35 -8.65 7.03
N LYS A 207 1.70 -8.48 8.19
CA LYS A 207 0.25 -8.57 8.34
C LYS A 207 -0.36 -7.18 8.45
N ILE A 208 -1.36 -6.92 7.61
CA ILE A 208 -2.20 -5.73 7.73
C ILE A 208 -3.11 -5.87 8.96
N LYS A 209 -3.18 -4.82 9.76
CA LYS A 209 -3.97 -4.77 11.00
C LYS A 209 -4.84 -3.51 10.99
N SER A 210 -6.05 -3.60 11.52
CA SER A 210 -6.93 -2.43 11.67
C SER A 210 -6.44 -1.51 12.79
N GLY A 211 -6.73 -0.23 12.66
CA GLY A 211 -6.38 0.83 13.61
C GLY A 211 -5.06 1.51 13.29
N LYS A 212 -4.71 2.49 14.13
CA LYS A 212 -3.48 3.29 13.97
C LYS A 212 -2.22 2.52 14.37
N PRO A 213 -1.07 2.77 13.71
CA PRO A 213 0.22 2.25 14.17
C PRO A 213 0.55 2.78 15.58
N GLN A 214 1.10 1.94 16.44
CA GLN A 214 1.36 2.28 17.85
C GLN A 214 2.75 2.88 18.10
N THR A 215 3.76 2.54 17.30
CA THR A 215 5.16 2.94 17.56
C THR A 215 5.98 3.04 16.29
N SER A 216 7.05 3.86 16.35
CA SER A 216 8.11 3.94 15.34
C SER A 216 9.33 3.16 15.81
N ASN A 217 9.93 2.36 14.92
CA ASN A 217 11.07 1.50 15.25
C ASN A 217 12.44 2.05 14.85
N ALA A 218 12.56 3.34 14.50
CA ALA A 218 13.80 3.93 13.98
C ALA A 218 15.03 3.70 14.90
N VAL A 219 14.89 3.89 16.21
CA VAL A 219 15.98 3.64 17.18
C VAL A 219 16.36 2.16 17.25
N ASN A 220 15.37 1.27 17.12
CA ASN A 220 15.61 -0.18 17.11
C ASN A 220 16.39 -0.61 15.86
N ILE A 221 16.25 0.11 14.74
CA ILE A 221 17.06 -0.13 13.53
C ILE A 221 18.53 0.19 13.82
N LEU A 222 18.82 1.33 14.45
CA LEU A 222 20.19 1.72 14.83
C LEU A 222 20.83 0.67 15.76
N LYS A 223 20.06 0.15 16.73
CA LYS A 223 20.49 -0.95 17.61
C LYS A 223 20.81 -2.22 16.83
N THR A 224 19.95 -2.61 15.88
CA THR A 224 20.14 -3.81 15.03
C THR A 224 21.40 -3.69 14.17
N LEU A 225 21.68 -2.49 13.65
CA LEU A 225 22.86 -2.21 12.84
C LEU A 225 24.13 -1.99 13.69
N SER A 226 24.08 -2.20 15.00
CA SER A 226 25.20 -2.07 15.93
C SER A 226 25.86 -0.68 15.90
N TYR A 227 25.07 0.38 15.78
CA TYR A 227 25.56 1.75 15.91
C TYR A 227 26.14 2.00 17.32
N PRO A 228 27.09 2.94 17.48
CA PRO A 228 27.61 3.30 18.80
C PRO A 228 26.48 3.65 19.79
N SER A 229 26.59 3.17 21.03
CA SER A 229 25.57 3.34 22.08
C SER A 229 25.21 4.80 22.37
N GLU A 230 26.18 5.69 22.21
CA GLU A 230 26.07 7.13 22.38
C GLU A 230 25.12 7.71 21.32
N VAL A 231 25.24 7.28 20.06
CA VAL A 231 24.36 7.70 18.96
C VAL A 231 22.93 7.24 19.21
N VAL A 232 22.78 5.97 19.62
CA VAL A 232 21.46 5.38 19.90
C VAL A 232 20.77 6.08 21.07
N THR A 233 21.51 6.37 22.15
CA THR A 233 20.96 7.05 23.34
C THR A 233 20.51 8.47 23.00
N VAL A 234 21.35 9.25 22.33
CA VAL A 234 21.02 10.63 21.93
C VAL A 234 19.81 10.65 20.99
N ALA A 235 19.74 9.75 20.02
CA ALA A 235 18.58 9.64 19.13
C ALA A 235 17.30 9.31 19.90
N GLN A 236 17.37 8.37 20.85
CA GLN A 236 16.22 7.95 21.65
C GLN A 236 15.68 9.08 22.54
N ASP A 237 16.55 9.89 23.14
CA ASP A 237 16.13 10.99 23.99
C ASP A 237 15.64 12.20 23.19
N THR A 238 16.26 12.48 22.04
CA THR A 238 15.80 13.54 21.12
C THR A 238 14.37 13.26 20.63
N ILE A 239 14.05 12.01 20.26
CA ILE A 239 12.71 11.63 19.80
C ILE A 239 11.65 11.89 20.89
N LYS A 240 11.95 11.60 22.16
CA LYS A 240 11.02 11.87 23.27
C LYS A 240 10.74 13.37 23.40
N ILE A 241 11.77 14.20 23.29
CA ILE A 241 11.65 15.66 23.37
C ILE A 241 10.81 16.19 22.20
N VAL A 242 11.09 15.75 20.97
CA VAL A 242 10.33 16.18 19.79
C VAL A 242 8.86 15.79 19.93
N ASN A 243 8.56 14.54 20.28
CA ASN A 243 7.18 14.07 20.44
C ASN A 243 6.42 14.72 21.61
N SER A 244 7.09 15.32 22.59
CA SER A 244 6.43 16.07 23.67
C SER A 244 6.05 17.51 23.28
N ASN A 245 6.61 18.02 22.17
CA ASN A 245 6.40 19.38 21.69
C ASN A 245 5.42 19.46 20.49
N PHE A 246 4.88 18.32 20.06
CA PHE A 246 3.88 18.17 19.01
C PHE A 246 2.72 17.32 19.53
#